data_AF-A0AAU9UY96-F1
#
_entry.id   AF-A0AAU9UY96-F1
#
_cell.length_a   1.000
_cell.length_b   1.000
_cell.length_c   1.000
_cell.angle_alpha   90.00
_cell.angle_beta   90.00
_cell.angle_gamma   90.00
#
_symmetry.space_group_name_H-M   'P 1'
#
loop_
_entity.id
_entity.type
_entity.pdbx_description
1 polymer ?
#
loop_
_entity_poly.entity_id
_entity_poly.type
_entity_poly.pdbx_seq_one_letter_code
_entity_poly.pdbx_strand_id
1 'polypeptide(L)'
;MLIGLSRSIEKGFIKHLQFKCKTYDSSYESRARRFHLLPLFERRRIADIVSLLKIAQNKIDSPLLLSKIYLKVPSRFSRIPSLLYTPFSSTNYRKNSFLIRTSKEINKLNDIPEFDFDLFNTSVDVLKRIMTRHWFDAIS
;
A
#
# COMPACT_ATOMS: atom_id res chain seq x y z
N MET A 1 2.38 -17.22 -11.65
CA MET A 1 3.00 -16.89 -12.95
C MET A 1 2.69 -15.46 -13.43
N LEU A 2 1.45 -14.95 -13.29
CA LEU A 2 1.07 -13.58 -13.72
C LEU A 2 1.80 -12.42 -13.01
N ILE A 3 2.18 -12.57 -11.73
CA ILE A 3 2.79 -11.49 -10.94
C ILE A 3 4.18 -11.09 -11.48
N GLY A 4 4.96 -12.06 -11.99
CA GLY A 4 6.31 -11.81 -12.52
C GLY A 4 6.30 -11.04 -13.84
N LEU A 5 5.31 -11.31 -14.69
CA LEU A 5 5.22 -10.77 -16.05
C LEU A 5 5.02 -9.24 -16.03
N SER A 6 4.13 -8.75 -15.17
CA SER A 6 3.91 -7.30 -15.05
C SER A 6 5.14 -6.54 -14.54
N ARG A 7 5.94 -7.15 -13.65
CA ARG A 7 7.17 -6.53 -13.14
C ARG A 7 8.25 -6.44 -14.22
N SER A 8 8.35 -7.46 -15.07
CA SER A 8 9.27 -7.46 -16.21
C SER A 8 8.90 -6.40 -17.24
N ILE A 9 7.60 -6.24 -17.53
CA ILE A 9 7.09 -5.17 -18.42
C ILE A 9 7.46 -3.79 -17.88
N GLU A 10 7.19 -3.52 -16.60
CA GLU A 10 7.53 -2.24 -15.97
C GLU A 10 9.03 -1.93 -16.06
N LYS A 11 9.89 -2.91 -15.77
CA LYS A 11 11.35 -2.77 -15.91
C LYS A 11 11.77 -2.51 -17.36
N GLY A 12 11.15 -3.19 -18.31
CA GLY A 12 11.39 -2.98 -19.74
C GLY A 12 11.02 -1.58 -20.19
N PHE A 13 9.86 -1.08 -19.75
CA PHE A 13 9.40 0.27 -20.04
C PHE A 13 10.34 1.35 -19.46
N ILE A 14 10.77 1.21 -18.20
CA ILE A 14 11.69 2.18 -17.60
C ILE A 14 13.05 2.17 -18.31
N LYS A 15 13.57 0.99 -18.70
CA LYS A 15 14.80 0.91 -19.52
C LYS A 15 14.63 1.61 -20.87
N HIS A 16 13.46 1.47 -21.51
CA HIS A 16 13.17 2.15 -22.76
C HIS A 16 13.16 3.68 -22.57
N LEU A 17 12.58 4.18 -21.48
CA LEU A 17 12.60 5.61 -21.16
C LEU A 17 14.02 6.15 -20.95
N GLN A 18 14.87 5.40 -20.24
CA GLN A 18 16.29 5.77 -20.10
C GLN A 18 17.00 5.90 -21.43
N PHE A 19 16.80 4.93 -22.32
CA PHE A 19 17.38 4.94 -23.66
C PHE A 19 16.88 6.15 -24.48
N LYS A 20 15.58 6.45 -24.43
CA LYS A 20 14.97 7.61 -25.12
C LYS A 20 15.47 8.95 -24.57
N CYS A 21 15.58 9.09 -23.25
CA CYS A 21 15.97 10.34 -22.58
C CYS A 21 17.48 10.51 -22.40
N LYS A 22 18.29 9.50 -22.76
CA LYS A 22 19.75 9.46 -22.57
C LYS A 22 20.19 9.68 -21.12
N THR A 23 19.38 9.19 -20.17
CA THR A 23 19.65 9.28 -18.72
C THR A 23 19.84 7.89 -18.15
N TYR A 24 21.02 7.63 -17.58
CA TYR A 24 21.43 6.29 -17.16
C TYR A 24 21.67 6.20 -15.65
N ASP A 25 20.59 6.25 -14.87
CA ASP A 25 20.66 5.91 -13.45
C ASP A 25 20.82 4.39 -13.25
N SER A 26 21.60 4.01 -12.23
CA SER A 26 21.97 2.61 -11.93
C SER A 26 20.86 1.82 -11.22
N SER A 27 20.17 2.46 -10.26
CA SER A 27 19.12 1.84 -9.46
C SER A 27 17.75 1.88 -10.18
N TYR A 28 16.88 0.89 -9.91
CA TYR A 28 15.50 0.92 -10.38
C TYR A 28 14.71 2.08 -9.77
N GLU A 29 14.91 2.32 -8.48
CA GLU A 29 14.24 3.32 -7.66
C GLU A 29 14.59 4.73 -8.13
N SER A 30 15.87 5.01 -8.43
CA SER A 30 16.29 6.31 -8.98
C SER A 30 15.64 6.61 -10.34
N ARG A 31 15.51 5.59 -11.19
CA ARG A 31 14.84 5.72 -12.50
C ARG A 31 13.34 5.99 -12.35
N ALA A 32 12.69 5.24 -11.47
CA ALA A 32 11.29 5.42 -11.15
C ALA A 32 11.03 6.84 -10.60
N ARG A 33 11.91 7.34 -9.73
CA ARG A 33 11.87 8.73 -9.23
C ARG A 33 12.03 9.77 -10.34
N ARG A 34 13.03 9.61 -11.21
CA ARG A 34 13.30 10.55 -12.31
C ARG A 34 12.09 10.72 -13.23
N PHE A 35 11.42 9.63 -13.57
CA PHE A 35 10.24 9.66 -14.44
C PHE A 35 8.93 9.89 -13.68
N HIS A 36 8.99 10.16 -12.37
CA HIS A 36 7.82 10.28 -11.49
C HIS A 36 6.85 9.09 -11.60
N LEU A 37 7.40 7.89 -11.81
CA LEU A 37 6.64 6.65 -11.94
C LEU A 37 6.63 5.91 -10.60
N LEU A 38 5.43 5.74 -10.05
CA LEU A 38 5.25 4.89 -8.88
C LEU A 38 5.36 3.41 -9.30
N PRO A 39 6.23 2.60 -8.67
CA PRO A 39 6.37 1.19 -9.02
C PRO A 39 5.06 0.42 -8.88
N LEU A 40 4.92 -0.64 -9.66
CA LEU A 40 3.70 -1.45 -9.70
C LEU A 40 3.37 -2.07 -8.35
N PHE A 41 4.39 -2.50 -7.60
CA PHE A 41 4.17 -3.11 -6.29
C PHE A 41 3.58 -2.09 -5.30
N GLU A 42 4.01 -0.84 -5.34
CA GLU A 42 3.42 0.25 -4.53
C GLU A 42 2.03 0.63 -5.03
N ARG A 43 1.82 0.72 -6.35
CA ARG A 43 0.47 0.95 -6.90
C ARG A 43 -0.52 -0.12 -6.46
N ARG A 44 -0.11 -1.40 -6.44
CA ARG A 44 -0.93 -2.50 -5.92
C ARG A 44 -1.20 -2.34 -4.43
N ARG A 45 -0.16 -2.04 -3.65
CA ARG A 45 -0.29 -1.79 -2.20
C ARG A 45 -1.29 -0.67 -1.91
N ILE A 46 -1.22 0.46 -2.61
CA ILE A 46 -2.18 1.56 -2.50
C ILE A 46 -3.59 1.08 -2.91
N ALA A 47 -3.71 0.35 -4.01
CA ALA A 47 -5.01 -0.15 -4.47
C ALA A 47 -5.68 -1.10 -3.46
N ASP A 48 -4.90 -1.96 -2.79
CA ASP A 48 -5.42 -2.84 -1.74
C ASP A 48 -5.96 -2.05 -0.55
N ILE A 49 -5.18 -1.10 -0.05
CA ILE A 49 -5.59 -0.23 1.07
C ILE A 49 -6.83 0.57 0.69
N VAL A 50 -6.86 1.17 -0.50
CA VAL A 50 -8.02 1.92 -1.01
C VAL A 50 -9.26 1.02 -1.11
N SER A 51 -9.09 -0.24 -1.51
CA SER A 51 -10.20 -1.19 -1.59
C SER A 51 -10.77 -1.48 -0.20
N LEU A 52 -9.92 -1.74 0.79
CA LEU A 52 -10.37 -1.95 2.17
C LEU A 52 -11.00 -0.70 2.78
N LEU A 53 -10.43 0.49 2.52
CA LEU A 53 -10.99 1.78 2.92
C LEU A 53 -12.40 1.97 2.36
N LYS A 54 -12.60 1.69 1.06
CA LYS A 54 -13.92 1.79 0.43
C LYS A 54 -14.92 0.79 1.00
N ILE A 55 -14.49 -0.43 1.35
CA ILE A 55 -15.34 -1.41 2.03
C ILE A 55 -15.76 -0.89 3.42
N ALA A 56 -14.80 -0.38 4.20
CA ALA A 56 -15.08 0.17 5.53
C ALA A 56 -16.00 1.39 5.51
N GLN A 57 -15.91 2.21 4.44
CA GLN A 57 -16.73 3.41 4.23
C GLN A 57 -18.05 3.13 3.50
N ASN A 58 -18.42 1.86 3.29
CA ASN A 58 -19.61 1.45 2.53
C ASN A 58 -19.68 2.02 1.09
N LYS A 59 -18.52 2.35 0.49
CA LYS A 59 -18.39 2.75 -0.92
C LYS A 59 -18.28 1.55 -1.86
N ILE A 60 -17.98 0.38 -1.31
CA ILE A 60 -18.09 -0.92 -1.98
C ILE A 60 -19.04 -1.74 -1.12
N ASP A 61 -20.20 -2.09 -1.68
CA ASP A 61 -21.18 -2.93 -1.00
C ASP A 61 -20.68 -4.38 -0.95
N SER A 62 -20.21 -4.78 0.23
CA SER A 62 -19.72 -6.13 0.48
C SER A 62 -19.83 -6.46 1.97
N PRO A 63 -21.03 -6.75 2.49
CA PRO A 63 -21.27 -6.99 3.91
C PRO A 63 -20.44 -8.16 4.46
N LEU A 64 -20.20 -9.20 3.64
CA LEU A 64 -19.39 -10.36 4.01
C LEU A 64 -17.91 -10.01 4.24
N LEU A 65 -17.36 -9.06 3.49
CA LEU A 65 -15.97 -8.62 3.70
C LEU A 65 -15.90 -7.65 4.86
N LEU A 66 -16.88 -6.74 4.97
CA LEU A 66 -16.98 -5.81 6.08
C LEU A 66 -17.05 -6.52 7.43
N SER A 67 -17.83 -7.61 7.53
CA SER A 67 -17.95 -8.42 8.76
C SER A 67 -16.66 -9.14 9.17
N LYS A 68 -15.65 -9.19 8.29
CA LYS A 68 -14.31 -9.76 8.55
C LYS A 68 -13.27 -8.70 8.89
N ILE A 69 -13.64 -7.42 8.88
CA ILE A 69 -12.77 -6.31 9.31
C ILE A 69 -13.03 -6.10 10.80
N TYR A 70 -12.03 -6.43 11.62
CA TYR A 70 -12.11 -6.30 13.07
C TYR A 70 -11.25 -5.12 13.53
N LEU A 71 -11.83 -4.23 14.33
CA LEU A 71 -11.07 -3.21 15.04
C LEU A 71 -10.29 -3.86 16.17
N LYS A 72 -9.06 -3.42 16.39
CA LYS A 72 -8.27 -3.87 17.54
C LYS A 72 -8.54 -2.94 18.72
N VAL A 73 -9.16 -3.49 19.76
CA VAL A 73 -9.37 -2.79 21.03
C VAL A 73 -8.27 -3.25 22.00
N PRO A 74 -7.22 -2.45 22.23
CA PRO A 74 -6.16 -2.84 23.14
C PRO A 74 -6.63 -2.76 24.60
N SER A 75 -6.35 -3.80 25.39
CA SER A 75 -6.62 -3.79 26.84
C SER A 75 -5.60 -2.99 27.64
N ARG A 76 -4.43 -2.70 27.04
CA ARG A 76 -3.32 -1.95 27.63
C ARG A 76 -2.74 -1.01 26.58
N PHE A 77 -2.19 0.11 27.02
CA PHE A 77 -1.51 1.05 26.13
C PHE A 77 -0.32 0.37 25.44
N SER A 78 -0.31 0.42 24.10
CA SER A 78 0.78 -0.10 23.26
C SER A 78 1.56 1.06 22.70
N ARG A 79 2.89 0.95 22.66
CA ARG A 79 3.77 1.95 22.04
C ARG A 79 3.49 2.14 20.54
N ILE A 80 3.07 1.06 19.88
CA ILE A 80 2.66 1.07 18.47
C ILE A 80 1.16 0.80 18.42
N PRO A 81 0.32 1.81 18.18
CA PRO A 81 -1.11 1.64 18.06
C PRO A 81 -1.43 0.93 16.73
N SER A 82 -2.25 -0.11 16.80
CA SER A 82 -2.76 -0.80 15.61
C SER A 82 -4.27 -0.65 15.59
N LEU A 83 -4.79 -0.10 14.49
CA LEU A 83 -6.21 0.15 14.29
C LEU A 83 -6.99 -1.14 14.03
N LEU A 84 -6.45 -2.00 13.18
CA LEU A 84 -7.09 -3.23 12.75
C LEU A 84 -6.49 -4.46 13.43
N TYR A 85 -7.35 -5.37 13.87
CA TYR A 85 -6.92 -6.68 14.34
C TYR A 85 -6.43 -7.50 13.15
N THR A 86 -5.20 -8.00 13.27
CA THR A 86 -4.58 -8.87 12.27
C THR A 86 -4.36 -10.24 12.89
N PRO A 87 -5.04 -11.30 12.43
CA PRO A 87 -4.85 -12.63 12.99
C PRO A 87 -3.44 -13.15 12.74
N PHE A 88 -2.90 -13.88 13.72
CA PHE A 88 -1.66 -14.60 13.53
C PHE A 88 -1.84 -15.69 12.46
N SER A 89 -0.83 -15.85 11.62
CA SER A 89 -0.83 -16.86 10.57
C SER A 89 0.58 -17.42 10.43
N SER A 90 0.71 -18.74 10.49
CA SER A 90 1.99 -19.44 10.33
C SER A 90 2.41 -19.54 8.86
N THR A 91 1.46 -19.74 7.95
CA THR A 91 1.75 -19.99 6.52
C THR A 91 1.85 -18.72 5.69
N ASN A 92 2.80 -18.70 4.75
CA ASN A 92 2.99 -17.56 3.83
C ASN A 92 1.76 -17.31 2.95
N TYR A 93 1.05 -18.37 2.54
CA TYR A 93 -0.18 -18.24 1.77
C TYR A 93 -1.21 -17.36 2.48
N ARG A 94 -1.51 -17.68 3.75
CA ARG A 94 -2.51 -16.95 4.53
C ARG A 94 -2.01 -15.58 4.97
N LYS A 95 -0.72 -15.43 5.30
CA LYS A 95 -0.09 -14.11 5.52
C LYS A 95 -0.27 -13.15 4.34
N ASN A 96 -0.27 -13.66 3.11
CA ASN A 96 -0.44 -12.88 1.88
C ASN A 96 -1.89 -12.77 1.41
N SER A 97 -2.85 -13.32 2.16
CA SER A 97 -4.27 -13.11 1.87
C SER A 97 -4.62 -11.63 1.98
N PHE A 98 -5.59 -11.21 1.18
CA PHE A 98 -5.98 -9.80 1.03
C PHE A 98 -6.22 -9.11 2.38
N LEU A 99 -7.08 -9.67 3.24
CA LEU A 99 -7.42 -9.06 4.52
C LEU A 99 -6.21 -8.95 5.45
N ILE A 100 -5.41 -10.02 5.60
CA ILE A 100 -4.27 -10.02 6.52
C ILE A 100 -3.19 -9.05 6.05
N ARG A 101 -2.86 -9.08 4.76
CA ARG A 101 -1.85 -8.19 4.19
C ARG A 101 -2.29 -6.73 4.27
N THR A 102 -3.53 -6.44 3.89
CA THR A 102 -4.03 -5.05 3.86
C THR A 102 -4.21 -4.48 5.26
N SER A 103 -4.70 -5.27 6.23
CA SER A 103 -4.78 -4.83 7.63
C SER A 103 -3.41 -4.50 8.21
N LYS A 104 -2.37 -5.27 7.88
CA LYS A 104 -0.98 -4.94 8.26
C LYS A 104 -0.53 -3.63 7.64
N GLU A 105 -0.81 -3.43 6.36
CA GLU A 105 -0.42 -2.19 5.68
C GLU A 105 -1.14 -0.96 6.24
N ILE A 106 -2.42 -1.08 6.59
CA ILE A 106 -3.16 0.00 7.26
C ILE A 106 -2.58 0.29 8.64
N ASN A 107 -2.25 -0.73 9.42
CA ASN A 107 -1.65 -0.52 10.73
C ASN A 107 -0.30 0.23 10.66
N LYS A 108 0.44 0.10 9.55
CA LYS A 108 1.67 0.86 9.31
C LYS A 108 1.42 2.32 8.91
N LEU A 109 0.20 2.69 8.51
CA LEU A 109 -0.10 4.09 8.18
C LEU A 109 -0.01 4.98 9.42
N ASN A 110 -0.25 4.43 10.61
CA ASN A 110 -0.05 5.12 11.88
C ASN A 110 1.42 5.45 12.17
N ASP A 111 2.36 4.81 11.47
CA ASP A 111 3.79 5.11 11.61
C ASP A 111 4.21 6.33 10.77
N ILE A 112 3.31 6.88 9.94
CA ILE A 112 3.58 8.06 9.10
C ILE A 112 3.34 9.33 9.96
N PRO A 113 4.39 10.09 10.35
CA PRO A 113 4.27 11.13 11.38
C PRO A 113 3.32 12.29 11.02
N GLU A 114 3.18 12.57 9.73
CA GLU A 114 2.36 13.68 9.22
C GLU A 114 0.93 13.26 8.84
N PHE A 115 0.55 12.00 9.11
CA PHE A 115 -0.71 11.45 8.65
C PHE A 115 -1.50 10.79 9.77
N ASP A 116 -2.49 11.53 10.28
CA ASP A 116 -3.52 10.96 11.15
C ASP A 116 -4.54 10.20 10.31
N PHE A 117 -4.36 8.88 10.22
CA PHE A 117 -5.21 8.03 9.39
C PHE A 117 -6.50 7.66 10.12
N ASP A 118 -7.62 8.18 9.62
CA ASP A 118 -8.96 7.76 10.02
C ASP A 118 -9.57 6.84 8.96
N LEU A 119 -9.80 5.57 9.30
CA LEU A 119 -10.40 4.59 8.40
C LEU A 119 -11.80 4.98 7.89
N PHE A 120 -12.60 5.70 8.67
CA PHE A 120 -13.98 6.02 8.32
C PHE A 120 -14.10 7.36 7.59
N ASN A 121 -13.23 8.32 7.93
CA ASN A 121 -13.36 9.70 7.42
C ASN A 121 -12.29 10.08 6.38
N THR A 122 -11.18 9.35 6.29
CA THR A 122 -10.11 9.70 5.34
C THR A 122 -10.58 9.55 3.90
N SER A 123 -10.41 10.59 3.09
CA SER A 123 -10.73 10.51 1.66
C SER A 123 -9.71 9.65 0.90
N VAL A 124 -10.21 8.92 -0.10
CA VAL A 124 -9.39 8.04 -0.95
C VAL A 124 -8.28 8.84 -1.67
N ASP A 125 -8.58 10.07 -2.08
CA ASP A 125 -7.64 10.89 -2.84
C ASP A 125 -6.54 11.47 -1.96
N VAL A 126 -6.87 11.89 -0.73
CA VAL A 126 -5.87 12.30 0.26
C VAL A 126 -4.93 11.14 0.57
N LEU A 127 -5.47 9.94 0.83
CA LEU A 127 -4.67 8.75 1.10
C LEU A 127 -3.71 8.44 -0.05
N LYS A 128 -4.20 8.38 -1.30
CA LYS A 128 -3.37 8.10 -2.49
C LYS A 128 -2.23 9.12 -2.62
N ARG A 129 -2.52 10.40 -2.42
CA ARG A 129 -1.54 11.48 -2.52
C ARG A 129 -0.46 11.35 -1.44
N ILE A 130 -0.85 11.13 -0.19
CA ILE A 130 0.09 10.98 0.94
C ILE A 130 0.98 9.75 0.75
N MET A 131 0.40 8.60 0.42
CA MET A 131 1.17 7.38 0.18
C MET A 131 2.15 7.51 -0.98
N THR A 132 1.73 8.16 -2.07
CA THR A 132 2.59 8.41 -3.22
C THR A 132 3.75 9.34 -2.86
N ARG A 133 3.47 10.43 -2.14
CA ARG A 133 4.48 11.37 -1.67
C ARG A 133 5.48 10.70 -0.72
N HIS A 134 4.98 10.01 0.31
CA HIS A 134 5.79 9.29 1.28
C HIS A 134 6.77 8.30 0.61
N TRP A 135 6.34 7.63 -0.47
CA TRP A 135 7.22 6.75 -1.22
C TRP A 135 8.36 7.50 -1.92
N PHE A 136 8.08 8.63 -2.57
CA PHE A 136 9.12 9.44 -3.21
C PHE A 136 10.09 10.08 -2.19
N ASP A 137 9.59 10.47 -1.02
CA ASP A 137 10.40 11.05 0.05
C ASP A 137 11.32 9.99 0.67
N ALA A 138 10.87 8.74 0.82
CA ALA A 138 11.67 7.65 1.39
C ALA A 138 12.83 7.17 0.49
N ILE A 139 12.83 7.52 -0.79
CA ILE A 139 13.89 7.19 -1.77
C ILE A 139 14.84 8.38 -2.00
N SER A 140 14.60 9.49 -1.30
CA SER A 140 15.43 10.70 -1.38
C SER A 140 16.66 10.63 -0.51
#